data_AF-A0A6A0H6Y1-F1
#
_entry.id   AF-A0A6A0H6Y1-F1
#
_cell.length_a   1.000
_cell.length_b   1.000
_cell.length_c   1.000
_cell.angle_alpha   90.00
_cell.angle_beta   90.00
_cell.angle_gamma   90.00
#
_symmetry.space_group_name_H-M   'P 1'
#
loop_
_entity.id
_entity.type
_entity.pdbx_description
1 polymer ?
#
loop_
_entity_poly.entity_id
_entity_poly.type
_entity_poly.pdbx_seq_one_letter_code
_entity_poly.pdbx_strand_id
1 'polypeptide(L)'
;MPEPASRLYVGRFLRSKPQNGLYDGSLSAAAAGREALTYMLTRVGGRGGCVVVSSSGDVATPYTTARMPWAYVRDRALHWGGLVPCQHFTEALSHVSPSLRPSPQPQ
;
A
#
# COMPACT_ATOMS: atom_id res chain seq x y z
N MET A 1 24.90 12.10 -13.95
CA MET A 1 24.27 10.80 -13.70
C MET A 1 23.49 10.89 -12.39
N PRO A 2 22.16 11.05 -12.37
CA PRO A 2 21.43 11.01 -11.12
C PRO A 2 20.93 9.59 -10.82
N GLU A 3 21.17 9.21 -9.58
CA GLU A 3 20.80 8.00 -8.85
C GLU A 3 19.30 7.61 -9.00
N PRO A 4 18.94 6.32 -9.09
CA PRO A 4 17.53 5.90 -9.09
C PRO A 4 16.97 6.01 -7.66
N ALA A 5 16.54 7.22 -7.30
CA ALA A 5 15.79 7.45 -6.08
C ALA A 5 14.51 6.61 -6.12
N SER A 6 14.54 5.49 -5.38
CA SER A 6 13.38 4.61 -5.17
C SER A 6 12.41 5.33 -4.23
N ARG A 7 11.68 6.29 -4.81
CA ARG A 7 10.72 7.13 -4.10
C ARG A 7 9.50 6.29 -3.80
N LEU A 8 9.40 5.79 -2.56
CA LEU A 8 8.19 5.19 -2.02
C LEU A 8 7.08 6.26 -2.07
N TYR A 9 6.21 6.18 -3.09
CA TYR A 9 5.09 7.09 -3.23
C TYR A 9 3.95 6.56 -2.34
N VAL A 10 3.91 7.00 -1.09
CA VAL A 10 2.66 6.99 -0.30
C VAL A 10 1.81 8.12 -0.85
N GLY A 11 1.36 7.96 -2.09
CA GLY A 11 0.51 8.92 -2.76
C GLY A 11 -0.86 8.88 -2.13
N ARG A 12 -1.20 9.92 -1.37
CA ARG A 12 -2.60 10.32 -1.21
C ARG A 12 -3.17 10.47 -2.62
N PHE A 13 -3.90 9.47 -3.11
CA PHE A 13 -4.50 9.50 -4.43
C PHE A 13 -5.48 10.66 -4.45
N LEU A 14 -5.04 11.80 -5.01
CA LEU A 14 -5.90 12.92 -5.32
C LEU A 14 -6.92 12.41 -6.33
N ARG A 15 -8.20 12.69 -6.07
CA ARG A 15 -9.34 12.40 -6.95
C ARG A 15 -8.92 12.53 -8.43
N SER A 16 -8.74 11.39 -9.10
CA SER A 16 -8.76 11.37 -10.56
C SER A 16 -10.21 11.64 -10.95
N LYS A 17 -10.48 12.86 -11.43
CA LYS A 17 -11.71 13.09 -12.20
C LYS A 17 -11.63 12.18 -13.43
N PRO A 18 -12.62 11.33 -13.69
CA PRO A 18 -12.57 10.44 -14.85
C PRO A 18 -12.47 11.27 -16.13
N GLN A 19 -11.39 11.08 -16.89
CA GLN A 19 -11.39 11.46 -18.30
C GLN A 19 -12.01 10.28 -19.05
N ASN A 20 -13.12 10.57 -19.74
CA ASN A 20 -13.90 9.66 -20.59
C ASN A 20 -14.83 8.66 -19.89
N GLY A 21 -16.00 9.15 -19.45
CA GLY A 21 -17.27 8.81 -20.08
C GLY A 21 -17.84 7.38 -20.06
N LEU A 22 -17.25 6.36 -19.44
CA LEU A 22 -17.77 4.98 -19.53
C LEU A 22 -17.42 4.04 -18.36
N TYR A 23 -17.50 4.52 -17.11
CA TYR A 23 -17.41 3.64 -15.93
C TYR A 23 -18.60 3.85 -15.01
N ASP A 24 -19.38 2.79 -14.83
CA ASP A 24 -20.47 2.65 -13.87
C ASP A 24 -19.93 2.58 -12.43
N GLY A 25 -19.34 3.69 -11.97
CA GLY A 25 -19.42 4.09 -10.57
C GLY A 25 -19.03 3.07 -9.49
N SER A 26 -17.94 2.30 -9.64
CA SER A 26 -17.00 2.00 -8.53
C SER A 26 -15.89 1.05 -8.99
N LEU A 27 -14.75 1.58 -9.44
CA LEU A 27 -13.54 0.76 -9.56
C LEU A 27 -13.11 0.33 -8.16
N SER A 28 -12.85 -0.97 -7.97
CA SER A 28 -12.28 -1.47 -6.72
C SER A 28 -10.89 -0.87 -6.48
N ALA A 29 -10.44 -0.79 -5.22
CA ALA A 29 -9.11 -0.28 -4.88
C ALA A 29 -7.99 -0.99 -5.66
N ALA A 30 -8.16 -2.30 -5.89
CA ALA A 30 -7.23 -3.10 -6.68
C ALA A 30 -7.26 -2.75 -8.17
N ALA A 31 -8.45 -2.55 -8.76
CA ALA A 31 -8.59 -2.19 -10.17
C ALA A 31 -7.97 -0.81 -10.45
N ALA A 32 -8.27 0.19 -9.61
CA ALA A 32 -7.71 1.53 -9.73
C ALA A 32 -6.18 1.54 -9.64
N GLY A 33 -5.61 0.79 -8.68
CA GLY A 33 -4.16 0.69 -8.55
C GLY A 33 -3.49 -0.04 -9.72
N ARG A 34 -4.11 -1.11 -10.24
CA ARG A 34 -3.62 -1.81 -11.45
C ARG A 34 -3.64 -0.91 -12.67
N GLU A 35 -4.70 -0.12 -12.87
CA GLU A 35 -4.81 0.81 -13.98
C GLU A 35 -3.72 1.89 -13.92
N ALA A 36 -3.46 2.45 -12.74
CA ALA A 36 -2.38 3.41 -12.54
C ALA A 36 -1.00 2.83 -12.87
N LEU A 37 -0.74 1.57 -12.48
CA LEU A 37 0.52 0.88 -12.79
C LEU A 37 0.63 0.52 -14.28
N THR A 38 -0.48 0.11 -14.92
CA THR A 38 -0.52 -0.11 -16.37
C THR A 38 -0.24 1.18 -17.12
N TYR A 39 -0.83 2.30 -16.71
CA TYR A 39 -0.56 3.61 -17.31
C TYR A 39 0.91 4.02 -17.15
N MET A 40 1.50 3.81 -15.98
CA MET A 40 2.94 4.08 -15.76
C MET A 40 3.83 3.20 -16.66
N LEU A 41 3.47 1.92 -16.80
CA LEU A 41 4.19 1.00 -17.68
C LEU A 41 4.10 1.44 -19.14
N THR A 42 2.91 1.80 -19.63
CA THR A 42 2.69 2.15 -21.04
C THR A 42 3.25 3.52 -21.40
N ARG A 43 3.20 4.51 -20.49
CA ARG A 43 3.67 5.87 -20.75
C ARG A 43 5.17 6.04 -20.64
N VAL A 44 5.80 5.41 -19.65
CA VAL A 44 7.21 5.67 -19.31
C VAL A 44 8.04 4.40 -19.13
N GLY A 45 7.48 3.21 -19.40
CA GLY A 45 8.17 1.93 -19.18
C GLY A 45 8.43 1.63 -17.70
N GLY A 46 7.82 2.41 -16.79
CA GLY A 46 8.08 2.35 -15.36
C GLY A 46 7.43 1.13 -14.71
N ARG A 47 8.10 0.56 -13.71
CA ARG A 47 7.56 -0.46 -12.80
C ARG A 47 7.60 0.06 -11.38
N GLY A 48 6.65 -0.38 -10.55
CA GLY A 48 6.55 0.10 -9.18
C GLY A 48 5.39 -0.57 -8.45
N GLY A 49 4.91 0.07 -7.40
CA GLY A 49 3.71 -0.36 -6.72
C GLY A 49 3.03 0.79 -6.01
N CYS A 50 1.80 0.60 -5.60
CA CYS A 50 1.01 1.59 -4.90
C CYS A 50 0.17 0.95 -3.80
N VAL A 51 -0.18 1.75 -2.80
CA VAL A 51 -1.15 1.39 -1.77
C VAL A 51 -2.38 2.27 -1.99
N VAL A 52 -3.53 1.64 -2.20
CA VAL A 52 -4.79 2.32 -2.52
C VAL A 52 -5.76 2.07 -1.38
N VAL A 53 -6.39 3.14 -0.89
CA VAL A 53 -7.47 3.08 0.10
C VAL A 53 -8.72 3.72 -0.49
N SER A 54 -9.82 2.97 -0.57
CA SER A 54 -11.11 3.48 -1.05
C SER A 54 -11.83 4.28 0.04
N SER A 55 -12.86 5.03 -0.34
CA SER A 55 -13.74 5.70 0.63
C SER A 55 -14.56 4.75 1.50
N SER A 56 -14.74 3.49 1.07
CA SER A 56 -15.34 2.41 1.86
C SER A 56 -14.35 1.79 2.86
N GLY A 57 -13.07 2.17 2.83
CA GLY A 57 -12.03 1.59 3.68
C GLY A 57 -11.39 0.32 3.11
N ASP A 58 -11.65 -0.02 1.84
CA ASP A 58 -10.98 -1.13 1.17
C ASP A 58 -9.55 -0.76 0.82
N VAL A 59 -8.62 -1.66 1.11
CA VAL A 59 -7.20 -1.47 0.89
C VAL A 59 -6.71 -2.44 -0.19
N ALA A 60 -5.92 -1.95 -1.13
CA ALA A 60 -5.22 -2.77 -2.10
C ALA A 60 -3.76 -2.35 -2.22
N THR A 61 -2.89 -3.33 -2.45
CA THR A 61 -1.44 -3.14 -2.56
C THR A 61 -0.89 -3.70 -3.88
N PRO A 62 -1.35 -3.23 -5.06
CA PRO A 62 -0.86 -3.75 -6.33
C PRO A 62 0.57 -3.27 -6.61
N TYR A 63 1.36 -4.13 -7.25
CA TYR A 63 2.72 -3.84 -7.70
C TYR A 63 3.09 -4.64 -8.94
N THR A 64 4.01 -4.10 -9.73
CA THR A 64 4.59 -4.70 -10.95
C THR A 64 6.09 -4.99 -10.80
N THR A 65 6.69 -4.61 -9.68
CA THR A 65 8.06 -4.98 -9.31
C THR A 65 8.13 -6.42 -8.83
N ALA A 66 9.35 -6.98 -8.71
CA ALA A 66 9.53 -8.33 -8.17
C ALA A 66 9.05 -8.44 -6.70
N ARG A 67 9.19 -7.36 -5.94
CA ARG A 67 8.81 -7.24 -4.52
C ARG A 67 8.35 -5.82 -4.24
N MET A 68 7.45 -5.67 -3.27
CA MET A 68 7.03 -4.40 -2.71
C MET A 68 6.62 -4.66 -1.26
N PRO A 69 7.51 -4.48 -0.27
CA PRO A 69 7.11 -4.57 1.13
C PRO A 69 6.01 -3.55 1.43
N TRP A 70 4.91 -4.00 2.05
CA TRP A 70 3.81 -3.14 2.46
C TRP A 70 3.25 -3.60 3.81
N ALA A 71 2.65 -2.65 4.54
CA ALA A 71 1.91 -2.92 5.76
C ALA A 71 0.80 -1.88 5.95
N TYR A 72 -0.32 -2.28 6.54
CA TYR A 72 -1.41 -1.39 6.95
C TYR A 72 -2.15 -1.98 8.15
N VAL A 73 -2.86 -1.14 8.90
CA VAL A 73 -3.72 -1.57 10.00
C VAL A 73 -5.17 -1.37 9.61
N ARG A 74 -6.00 -2.40 9.79
CA ARG A 74 -7.45 -2.36 9.59
C ARG A 74 -8.12 -3.20 10.67
N ASP A 75 -9.19 -2.70 11.27
CA ASP A 75 -10.00 -3.45 12.25
C ASP A 75 -9.17 -4.08 13.39
N ARG A 76 -8.18 -3.33 13.92
CA ARG A 76 -7.21 -3.77 14.93
C ARG A 76 -6.37 -4.99 14.53
N ALA A 77 -6.20 -5.24 13.23
CA ALA A 77 -5.26 -6.20 12.71
C ALA A 77 -4.18 -5.50 11.88
N LEU A 78 -2.93 -5.91 12.08
CA LEU A 78 -1.80 -5.56 11.23
C LEU A 78 -1.80 -6.50 10.03
N HIS A 79 -1.96 -5.93 8.84
CA HIS A 79 -1.78 -6.63 7.57
C HIS A 79 -0.43 -6.25 6.99
N TRP A 80 0.35 -7.23 6.54
CA TRP A 80 1.66 -6.99 5.95
C TRP A 80 2.03 -8.06 4.93
N GLY A 81 2.95 -7.74 4.02
CA GLY A 81 3.36 -8.67 2.97
C GLY A 81 4.19 -8.04 1.87
N GLY A 82 4.19 -8.70 0.70
CA GLY A 82 4.86 -8.21 -0.51
C GLY A 82 6.39 -8.39 -0.53
N LEU A 83 6.96 -9.15 0.40
CA LEU A 83 8.34 -9.66 0.27
C LEU A 83 8.41 -10.79 -0.78
N VAL A 84 7.30 -11.51 -0.96
CA VAL A 84 7.09 -12.54 -1.98
C VAL A 84 5.77 -12.24 -2.70
N PRO A 85 5.65 -12.50 -4.02
CA PRO A 85 4.38 -12.44 -4.74
C PRO A 85 3.23 -13.12 -3.99
N CYS A 86 2.08 -12.44 -3.91
CA CYS A 86 0.86 -12.93 -3.24
C CYS A 86 0.98 -13.17 -1.72
N GLN A 87 2.08 -12.80 -1.08
CA GLN A 87 2.23 -12.89 0.37
C GLN A 87 1.34 -11.86 1.07
N HIS A 88 0.45 -12.33 1.95
CA HIS A 88 -0.37 -11.51 2.82
C HIS A 88 -0.49 -12.21 4.17
N PHE A 89 0.02 -11.56 5.22
CA PHE A 89 -0.15 -11.97 6.60
C PHE A 89 -1.06 -11.01 7.34
N THR A 90 -1.75 -11.53 8.34
CA THR A 90 -2.62 -10.76 9.23
C THR A 90 -2.32 -11.15 10.67
N GLU A 91 -2.04 -10.17 11.51
CA GLU A 91 -1.77 -10.34 12.93
C GLU A 91 -2.72 -9.47 13.75
N ALA A 92 -3.38 -10.05 14.75
CA ALA A 92 -4.25 -9.28 15.64
C ALA A 92 -3.39 -8.38 16.53
N LEU A 93 -3.66 -7.07 16.51
CA LEU A 93 -3.03 -6.13 17.44
C LEU A 93 -3.70 -6.30 18.81
N SER A 94 -3.11 -7.16 19.62
CA SER A 94 -3.40 -7.17 21.06
C SER A 94 -2.83 -5.90 21.69
N HIS A 95 -3.57 -5.29 22.60
CA HIS A 95 -3.13 -4.10 23.33
C HIS A 95 -1.84 -4.42 24.10
N VAL A 96 -0.69 -3.98 23.57
CA VAL A 96 0.57 -4.05 24.32
C VAL A 96 0.47 -3.01 25.42
N SER A 97 0.25 -3.48 26.65
CA SER A 97 0.40 -2.65 27.84
C SER A 97 1.84 -2.10 27.90
N PRO A 98 2.07 -0.87 28.39
CA PRO A 98 3.40 -0.28 28.48
C PRO A 98 4.20 -0.92 29.63
N SER A 99 4.56 -2.19 29.50
CA SER A 99 5.46 -2.88 30.43
C SER A 99 6.92 -2.85 30.00
N LEU A 100 7.25 -2.24 28.85
CA LEU A 100 8.63 -1.94 28.47
C LEU A 100 9.13 -0.65 29.16
N ARG A 101 9.06 -0.61 30.50
CA ARG A 101 10.02 0.20 31.27
C ARG A 101 11.08 -0.77 31.76
N PRO A 102 12.37 -0.55 31.45
CA PRO A 102 13.43 -1.22 32.21
C PRO A 102 13.22 -0.90 33.69
N SER A 103 13.18 -1.93 34.54
CA SER A 103 13.17 -1.75 35.99
C SER A 103 14.33 -0.83 36.39
N PRO A 104 14.13 0.17 37.26
CA PRO A 104 15.26 0.92 37.79
C PRO A 104 16.18 -0.07 38.52
N GLN A 105 17.43 -0.18 38.07
CA GLN A 105 18.41 -1.00 38.77
C GLN A 105 18.65 -0.41 40.17
N PRO A 106 18.69 -1.23 41.24
CA PRO A 106 19.14 -0.76 42.54
C PRO A 106 20.59 -0.30 42.44
N GLN A 107 20.91 0.83 43.08
CA GLN A 107 22.29 1.28 43.29
C GLN A 107 23.00 0.42 44.32
#